data_AF-A0A7E6CDW5-F1
#
_entry.id   AF-A0A7E6CDW5-F1
#
_cell.length_a   1.000
_cell.length_b   1.000
_cell.length_c   1.000
_cell.angle_alpha   90.00
_cell.angle_beta   90.00
_cell.angle_gamma   90.00
#
_symmetry.space_group_name_H-M   'P 1'
#
loop_
_entity.id
_entity.type
_entity.pdbx_description
1 polymer ?
#
loop_
_entity_poly.entity_id
_entity_poly.type
_entity_poly.pdbx_seq_one_letter_code
_entity_poly.pdbx_strand_id
1 'polypeptide(L)'
;MLLSNSHVCASQPLPLSEYAAEQTQRALHESVFMASLSTHPSRDLPLSREQHCKLLPGVADIQADEVARWTVNEVAEFVQSLLGCEEHANCFKKEQIDGKAFLLLTQTDIVKVMKIKLGPALKIYNAILMFRDSQDLTEEDTVSG
;
A
#
# COMPACT_ATOMS: atom_id res chain seq x y z
N MET A 1 14.94 -1.59 -69.78
CA MET A 1 15.31 -1.18 -68.40
C MET A 1 14.58 -2.09 -67.42
N LEU A 2 15.16 -2.30 -66.24
CA LEU A 2 14.78 -3.21 -65.14
C LEU A 2 15.55 -4.54 -65.13
N LEU A 3 16.69 -4.51 -64.43
CA LEU A 3 17.31 -5.68 -63.81
C LEU A 3 16.79 -5.73 -62.36
N SER A 4 16.01 -6.78 -62.05
CA SER A 4 15.64 -7.16 -60.69
C SER A 4 16.67 -8.19 -60.20
N ASN A 5 17.48 -7.81 -59.22
CA ASN A 5 18.40 -8.72 -58.53
C ASN A 5 17.61 -9.47 -57.46
N SER A 6 17.35 -10.76 -57.70
CA SER A 6 16.95 -11.71 -56.67
C SER A 6 18.20 -12.51 -56.27
N HIS A 7 18.77 -12.20 -55.12
CA HIS A 7 19.66 -13.13 -54.43
C HIS A 7 19.02 -13.50 -53.09
N VAL A 8 18.66 -14.77 -52.99
CA VAL A 8 18.10 -15.44 -51.83
C VAL A 8 19.01 -15.26 -50.62
N CYS A 9 18.50 -14.71 -49.52
CA CYS A 9 19.11 -14.85 -48.20
C CYS A 9 18.36 -15.97 -47.48
N ALA A 10 19.04 -17.09 -47.25
CA ALA A 10 18.50 -18.26 -46.58
C ALA A 10 18.10 -17.91 -45.13
N SER A 11 16.82 -18.01 -44.82
CA SER A 11 16.32 -17.97 -43.44
C SER A 11 16.73 -19.27 -42.75
N GLN A 12 17.84 -19.23 -42.03
CA GLN A 12 18.27 -20.33 -41.17
C GLN A 12 17.24 -20.49 -40.03
N PRO A 13 16.72 -21.70 -39.74
CA PRO A 13 15.83 -21.89 -38.61
C PRO A 13 16.56 -21.52 -37.32
N LEU A 14 16.00 -20.62 -36.50
CA LEU A 14 16.55 -20.32 -35.18
C LEU A 14 16.64 -21.63 -34.36
N PRO A 15 17.71 -21.84 -33.58
CA PRO A 15 17.91 -23.06 -32.81
C PRO A 15 16.68 -23.34 -31.93
N LEU A 16 16.26 -24.60 -31.81
CA LEU A 16 15.04 -25.01 -31.08
C LEU A 16 14.96 -24.47 -29.64
N SER A 17 16.10 -24.15 -29.03
CA SER A 17 16.21 -23.49 -27.72
C SER A 17 15.62 -22.08 -27.68
N GLU A 18 15.75 -21.32 -28.77
CA GLU A 18 15.36 -19.91 -28.86
C GLU A 18 13.85 -19.77 -29.13
N TYR A 19 13.29 -20.70 -29.92
CA TYR A 19 11.84 -20.84 -30.12
C TYR A 19 11.09 -21.20 -28.83
N ALA A 20 11.68 -22.04 -27.98
CA ALA A 20 11.14 -22.38 -26.67
C ALA A 20 11.19 -21.17 -25.70
N ALA A 21 12.25 -20.37 -25.77
CA ALA A 21 12.41 -19.16 -24.97
C ALA A 21 11.37 -18.08 -25.34
N GLU A 22 11.13 -17.84 -26.63
CA GLU A 22 10.10 -16.90 -27.08
C GLU A 22 8.68 -17.35 -26.72
N GLN A 23 8.37 -18.65 -26.84
CA GLN A 23 7.08 -19.19 -26.39
C GLN A 23 6.91 -19.05 -24.88
N THR A 24 7.96 -19.29 -24.11
CA THR A 24 7.94 -19.10 -22.66
C THR A 24 7.72 -17.62 -22.33
N GLN A 25 8.40 -16.72 -23.02
CA GLN A 25 8.25 -15.28 -22.82
C GLN A 25 6.84 -14.78 -23.19
N ARG A 26 6.23 -15.31 -24.27
CA ARG A 26 4.84 -15.00 -24.63
C ARG A 26 3.84 -15.59 -23.63
N ALA A 27 4.03 -16.84 -23.20
CA ALA A 27 3.19 -17.48 -22.19
C ALA A 27 3.27 -16.77 -20.82
N LEU A 28 4.45 -16.28 -20.44
CA LEU A 28 4.64 -15.46 -19.25
C LEU A 28 3.98 -14.09 -19.42
N HIS A 29 4.14 -13.43 -20.57
CA HIS A 29 3.52 -12.14 -20.84
C HIS A 29 1.98 -12.23 -20.81
N GLU A 30 1.39 -13.28 -21.40
CA GLU A 30 -0.05 -13.55 -21.31
C GLU A 30 -0.50 -13.89 -19.88
N SER A 31 0.30 -14.63 -19.12
CA SER A 31 0.00 -14.98 -17.73
C SER A 31 -0.05 -13.78 -16.79
N VAL A 32 0.75 -12.74 -17.05
CA VAL A 32 0.74 -11.48 -16.28
C VAL A 32 -0.36 -10.54 -16.77
N PHE A 33 -0.57 -10.47 -18.09
CA PHE A 33 -1.50 -9.51 -18.70
C PHE A 33 -2.98 -9.93 -18.62
N MET A 34 -3.29 -11.24 -18.66
CA MET A 34 -4.68 -11.77 -18.66
C MET A 34 -5.12 -12.42 -17.35
N ALA A 35 -4.41 -12.16 -16.25
CA ALA A 35 -4.77 -12.69 -14.93
C ALA A 35 -6.21 -12.33 -14.48
N SER A 36 -6.78 -11.24 -15.02
CA SER A 36 -8.12 -10.72 -14.70
C SER A 36 -9.28 -11.53 -15.31
N LEU A 37 -9.01 -12.42 -16.28
CA LEU A 37 -10.04 -13.16 -17.04
C LEU A 37 -10.00 -14.67 -16.76
N SER A 38 -9.16 -15.12 -15.82
CA SER A 38 -9.02 -16.53 -15.49
C SER A 38 -10.14 -17.00 -14.57
N THR A 39 -10.87 -18.05 -14.98
CA THR A 39 -11.95 -18.69 -14.24
C THR A 39 -11.47 -19.64 -13.12
N HIS A 40 -10.18 -19.60 -12.77
CA HIS A 40 -9.59 -20.43 -11.71
C HIS A 40 -9.43 -19.64 -10.39
N PRO A 41 -10.03 -20.07 -9.27
CA PRO A 41 -10.12 -19.29 -8.03
C PRO A 41 -8.86 -19.38 -7.13
N SER A 42 -7.65 -19.48 -7.68
CA SER A 42 -6.45 -19.72 -6.84
C SER A 42 -5.17 -19.05 -7.33
N ARG A 43 -5.28 -17.97 -8.10
CA ARG A 43 -4.17 -17.03 -8.26
C ARG A 43 -4.43 -15.90 -7.30
N ASP A 44 -3.57 -15.75 -6.31
CA ASP A 44 -3.52 -14.57 -5.44
C ASP A 44 -3.35 -13.34 -6.31
N LEU A 45 -4.50 -12.77 -6.68
CA LEU A 45 -4.65 -11.50 -7.34
C LEU A 45 -3.92 -10.45 -6.48
N PRO A 46 -3.24 -9.44 -7.05
CA PRO A 46 -2.80 -8.30 -6.25
C PRO A 46 -4.04 -7.78 -5.52
N LEU A 47 -4.03 -8.04 -4.21
CA LEU A 47 -5.18 -8.03 -3.34
C LEU A 47 -5.87 -6.68 -3.49
N SER A 48 -7.18 -6.69 -3.73
CA SER A 48 -7.93 -5.45 -3.86
C SER A 48 -7.63 -4.58 -2.64
N ARG A 49 -7.59 -3.26 -2.85
CA ARG A 49 -7.31 -2.24 -1.81
C ARG A 49 -8.01 -2.50 -0.47
N GLU A 50 -9.15 -3.18 -0.52
CA GLU A 50 -10.04 -3.58 0.56
C GLU A 50 -9.47 -4.65 1.51
N GLN A 51 -8.59 -5.55 1.04
CA GLN A 51 -7.89 -6.53 1.90
C GLN A 51 -6.65 -5.94 2.58
N HIS A 52 -6.07 -4.87 2.03
CA HIS A 52 -4.92 -4.19 2.65
C HIS A 52 -5.30 -3.32 3.84
N CYS A 53 -6.59 -2.98 4.02
CA CYS A 53 -7.06 -2.39 5.28
C CYS A 53 -6.93 -3.35 6.48
N LYS A 54 -6.78 -4.66 6.24
CA LYS A 54 -6.53 -5.67 7.29
C LYS A 54 -5.05 -5.86 7.63
N LEU A 55 -4.15 -5.08 7.03
CA LEU A 55 -2.70 -5.19 7.30
C LEU A 55 -2.23 -4.35 8.48
N LEU A 56 -3.13 -3.68 9.20
CA LEU A 56 -2.85 -3.07 10.50
C LEU A 56 -3.50 -3.93 11.61
N PRO A 57 -2.96 -5.13 11.91
CA PRO A 57 -3.43 -5.91 13.05
C PRO A 57 -3.29 -5.07 14.33
N GLY A 58 -4.41 -4.86 15.04
CA GLY A 58 -4.46 -4.11 16.30
C GLY A 58 -5.10 -2.71 16.24
N VAL A 59 -5.46 -2.20 15.05
CA VAL A 59 -6.08 -0.87 14.91
C VAL A 59 -7.62 -0.94 14.88
N ALA A 60 -8.20 -2.09 14.54
CA ALA A 60 -9.64 -2.23 14.27
C ALA A 60 -10.55 -2.05 15.50
N ASP A 61 -10.04 -2.23 16.72
CA ASP A 61 -10.83 -2.15 17.95
C ASP A 61 -10.52 -0.91 18.80
N ILE A 62 -9.56 -0.09 18.40
CA ILE A 62 -9.16 1.11 19.16
C ILE A 62 -9.97 2.30 18.65
N GLN A 63 -10.70 2.92 19.58
CA GLN A 63 -11.53 4.09 19.30
C GLN A 63 -10.71 5.37 19.34
N ALA A 64 -11.15 6.42 18.62
CA ALA A 64 -10.44 7.69 18.61
C ALA A 64 -10.32 8.33 20.00
N ASP A 65 -11.30 8.15 20.89
CA ASP A 65 -11.25 8.70 22.24
C ASP A 65 -10.12 8.06 23.06
N GLU A 66 -9.83 6.78 22.82
CA GLU A 66 -8.71 6.07 23.42
C GLU A 66 -7.38 6.59 22.90
N VAL A 67 -7.26 6.72 21.57
CA VAL A 67 -6.06 7.31 20.94
C VAL A 67 -5.83 8.74 21.42
N ALA A 68 -6.88 9.53 21.61
CA ALA A 68 -6.77 10.91 22.10
C ALA A 68 -6.18 11.00 23.53
N ARG A 69 -6.19 9.90 24.30
CA ARG A 69 -5.56 9.81 25.64
C ARG A 69 -4.12 9.34 25.60
N TRP A 70 -3.61 8.90 24.45
CA TRP A 70 -2.24 8.45 24.32
C TRP A 70 -1.24 9.56 24.65
N THR A 71 -0.24 9.17 25.42
CA THR A 71 0.98 9.92 25.68
C THR A 71 1.88 9.93 24.44
N VAL A 72 2.88 10.81 24.45
CA VAL A 72 3.93 10.85 23.43
C VAL A 72 4.65 9.50 23.28
N ASN A 73 4.80 8.74 24.38
CA ASN A 73 5.43 7.41 24.32
C ASN A 73 4.53 6.39 23.63
N GLU A 74 3.24 6.36 23.95
CA GLU A 74 2.27 5.45 23.34
C GLU A 74 2.12 5.72 21.84
N VAL A 75 2.08 6.99 21.40
CA VAL A 75 2.10 7.35 19.97
C VAL A 75 3.35 6.82 19.28
N ALA A 76 4.52 7.00 19.91
CA ALA A 76 5.78 6.54 19.33
C ALA A 76 5.88 5.01 19.28
N GLU A 77 5.39 4.31 20.31
CA GLU A 77 5.29 2.85 20.35
C GLU A 77 4.35 2.33 19.26
N PHE A 78 3.20 3.00 19.06
CA PHE A 78 2.30 2.70 17.95
C PHE A 78 3.00 2.84 16.60
N VAL A 79 3.66 3.97 16.33
CA VAL A 79 4.41 4.18 15.07
C VAL A 79 5.52 3.14 14.92
N GLN A 80 6.19 2.77 16.02
CA GLN A 80 7.22 1.74 16.00
C GLN A 80 6.66 0.35 15.66
N SER A 81 5.41 0.07 16.03
CA SER A 81 4.76 -1.21 15.72
C SER A 81 4.38 -1.37 14.24
N LEU A 82 4.31 -0.26 13.48
CA LEU A 82 3.97 -0.28 12.07
C LEU A 82 5.14 -0.79 11.23
N LEU A 83 4.93 -1.88 10.50
CA LEU A 83 5.96 -2.50 9.66
C LEU A 83 6.59 -1.51 8.66
N GLY A 84 7.90 -1.33 8.77
CA GLY A 84 8.68 -0.41 7.95
C GLY A 84 8.54 1.07 8.36
N CYS A 85 8.11 1.34 9.59
CA CYS A 85 8.06 2.67 10.21
C CYS A 85 8.82 2.73 11.56
N GLU A 86 9.51 1.66 11.95
CA GLU A 86 10.15 1.45 13.25
C GLU A 86 11.13 2.58 13.60
N GLU A 87 11.88 3.04 12.59
CA GLU A 87 12.89 4.10 12.70
C GLU A 87 12.30 5.50 12.91
N HIS A 88 11.01 5.69 12.63
CA HIS A 88 10.35 7.00 12.68
C HIS A 88 9.77 7.34 14.06
N ALA A 89 9.63 6.37 14.96
CA ALA A 89 9.08 6.56 16.31
C ALA A 89 9.77 7.69 17.10
N ASN A 90 11.11 7.79 16.99
CA ASN A 90 11.87 8.84 17.66
C ASN A 90 11.56 10.25 17.13
N CYS A 91 11.08 10.37 15.89
CA CYS A 91 10.64 11.66 15.34
C CYS A 91 9.41 12.17 16.09
N PHE A 92 8.42 11.31 16.31
CA PHE A 92 7.20 11.65 17.06
C PHE A 92 7.51 12.03 18.51
N LYS A 93 8.49 11.36 19.15
CA LYS A 93 8.96 11.77 20.49
C LYS A 93 9.60 13.15 20.50
N LYS A 94 10.47 13.44 19.52
CA LYS A 94 11.17 14.74 19.42
C LYS A 94 10.20 15.89 19.18
N GLU A 95 9.23 15.69 18.31
CA GLU A 95 8.19 16.68 18.00
C GLU A 95 7.07 16.75 19.06
N GLN A 96 7.17 15.96 20.14
CA GLN A 96 6.19 15.93 21.24
C GLN A 96 4.76 15.64 20.76
N ILE A 97 4.60 14.69 19.83
CA ILE A 97 3.29 14.31 19.30
C ILE A 97 2.58 13.41 20.31
N ASP A 98 1.57 13.95 20.99
CA ASP A 98 0.63 13.20 21.82
C ASP A 98 -0.57 12.68 21.00
N GLY A 99 -1.47 11.93 21.64
CA GLY A 99 -2.61 11.31 20.98
C GLY A 99 -3.54 12.30 20.26
N LYS A 100 -3.78 13.47 20.87
CA LYS A 100 -4.61 14.52 20.26
C LYS A 100 -3.93 15.12 19.03
N ALA A 101 -2.66 15.47 19.14
CA ALA A 101 -1.89 15.98 18.03
C ALA A 101 -1.79 14.93 16.91
N PHE A 102 -1.55 13.67 17.27
CA PHE A 102 -1.48 12.54 16.34
C PHE A 102 -2.76 12.41 15.50
N LEU A 103 -3.92 12.46 16.15
CA LEU A 103 -5.22 12.43 15.50
C LEU A 103 -5.52 13.68 14.66
N LEU A 104 -4.71 14.74 14.71
CA LEU A 104 -4.88 15.95 13.89
C LEU A 104 -3.88 16.02 12.72
N LEU A 105 -2.82 15.20 12.74
CA LEU A 105 -1.82 15.20 11.68
C LEU A 105 -2.44 14.94 10.31
N THR A 106 -2.03 15.75 9.35
CA THR A 106 -2.29 15.49 7.94
C THR A 106 -1.13 14.70 7.33
N GLN A 107 -1.39 14.07 6.17
CA GLN A 107 -0.32 13.44 5.39
C GLN A 107 0.83 14.42 5.08
N THR A 108 0.49 15.70 4.86
CA THR A 108 1.48 16.73 4.52
C THR A 108 2.36 17.04 5.72
N ASP A 109 1.83 17.08 6.94
CA ASP A 109 2.62 17.31 8.16
C ASP A 109 3.66 16.20 8.36
N ILE A 110 3.25 14.94 8.18
CA ILE A 110 4.13 13.78 8.32
C ILE A 110 5.28 13.85 7.31
N VAL A 111 5.01 14.26 6.06
CA VAL A 111 6.05 14.37 5.03
C VAL A 111 6.92 15.61 5.21
N LYS A 112 6.32 16.76 5.52
CA LYS A 112 7.00 18.06 5.45
C LYS A 112 7.57 18.52 6.77
N VAL A 113 6.89 18.27 7.89
CA VAL A 113 7.34 18.63 9.23
C VAL A 113 8.25 17.53 9.77
N MET A 114 7.75 16.30 9.81
CA MET A 114 8.51 15.15 10.35
C MET A 114 9.56 14.58 9.37
N LYS A 115 9.62 15.10 8.13
CA LYS A 115 10.59 14.69 7.10
C LYS A 115 10.56 13.19 6.78
N ILE A 116 9.41 12.56 6.94
CA ILE A 116 9.21 11.14 6.64
C ILE A 116 8.90 10.98 5.14
N LYS A 117 9.47 9.94 4.50
CA LYS A 117 9.22 9.66 3.09
C LYS A 117 7.75 9.33 2.84
N LEU A 118 7.27 9.57 1.63
CA LEU A 118 5.85 9.40 1.26
C LEU A 118 5.31 7.99 1.61
N GLY A 119 6.08 6.93 1.35
CA GLY A 119 5.65 5.55 1.63
C GLY A 119 5.27 5.30 3.11
N PRO A 120 6.23 5.44 4.05
CA PRO A 120 5.92 5.35 5.48
C PRO A 120 4.90 6.39 5.95
N ALA A 121 4.93 7.61 5.40
CA ALA A 121 3.96 8.65 5.76
C ALA A 121 2.51 8.24 5.42
N LEU A 122 2.30 7.60 4.27
CA LEU A 122 0.98 7.08 3.88
C LEU A 122 0.49 5.99 4.84
N LYS A 123 1.38 5.10 5.31
CA LYS A 123 1.00 4.04 6.27
C LYS A 123 0.51 4.64 7.59
N ILE A 124 1.27 5.60 8.13
CA ILE A 124 0.92 6.28 9.38
C ILE A 124 -0.38 7.07 9.21
N TYR A 125 -0.53 7.81 8.10
CA TYR A 125 -1.74 8.57 7.83
C TYR A 125 -2.98 7.68 7.68
N ASN A 126 -2.86 6.53 7.01
CA ASN A 126 -3.96 5.59 6.89
C ASN A 126 -4.37 5.02 8.26
N ALA A 127 -3.43 4.78 9.16
CA ALA A 127 -3.75 4.39 10.54
C ALA A 127 -4.55 5.48 11.28
N ILE A 128 -4.17 6.75 11.11
CA ILE A 128 -4.92 7.89 11.68
C ILE A 128 -6.36 7.93 11.15
N LEU A 129 -6.55 7.70 9.84
CA LEU A 129 -7.89 7.64 9.25
C LEU A 129 -8.73 6.52 9.87
N MET A 130 -8.16 5.34 10.05
CA MET A 130 -8.86 4.22 10.67
C MET A 130 -9.32 4.53 12.10
N PHE A 131 -8.50 5.22 12.90
CA PHE A 131 -8.93 5.64 14.25
C PHE A 131 -10.08 6.67 14.21
N ARG A 132 -10.04 7.61 13.26
CA ARG A 132 -11.06 8.65 13.12
C ARG A 132 -12.40 8.07 12.67
N ASP A 133 -12.38 7.11 11.73
CA ASP A 133 -13.58 6.52 11.15
C ASP A 133 -14.38 5.66 12.15
N SER A 134 -13.74 5.17 13.22
CA SER A 134 -14.41 4.46 14.30
C SER A 134 -15.36 5.34 15.15
N GLN A 135 -15.38 6.68 14.96
CA GLN A 135 -16.24 7.59 15.74
C GLN A 135 -17.70 7.70 15.26
N ASP A 136 -18.08 7.07 14.15
CA ASP A 136 -19.36 7.37 13.48
C ASP A 136 -20.59 6.61 14.02
N LEU A 137 -20.57 6.12 15.27
CA LEU A 137 -21.66 5.28 15.81
C LEU A 137 -22.32 5.74 17.11
N THR A 138 -22.05 6.93 17.65
CA THR A 138 -22.68 7.31 18.93
C THR A 138 -23.06 8.79 19.10
N GLU A 139 -23.82 9.43 18.19
CA GLU A 139 -24.54 10.68 18.53
C GLU A 139 -25.91 10.84 17.80
N GLU A 140 -26.90 10.01 18.14
CA GLU A 140 -28.36 10.29 18.16
C GLU A 140 -28.91 9.39 19.30
N ASP A 141 -29.57 9.77 20.38
CA ASP A 141 -30.43 10.90 20.69
C ASP A 141 -30.15 11.43 22.12
N THR A 142 -29.78 12.69 22.26
CA THR A 142 -30.19 13.48 23.44
C THR A 142 -30.55 14.87 22.96
N VAL A 143 -31.70 14.99 22.31
CA VAL A 143 -32.40 16.27 22.16
C VAL A 143 -33.75 16.17 22.87
N SER A 144 -33.77 16.85 24.02
CA SER A 144 -34.81 17.77 24.47
C SER A 144 -36.27 17.30 24.54
N GLY A 145 -36.79 17.29 25.77
CA GLY A 145 -38.22 17.28 26.08
C GLY A 145 -38.49 17.07 27.56
#